data_AF-A0AA43UNF0-F1
#
_entry.id   AF-A0AA43UNF0-F1
#
_cell.length_a   1.000
_cell.length_b   1.000
_cell.length_c   1.000
_cell.angle_alpha   90.00
_cell.angle_beta   90.00
_cell.angle_gamma   90.00
#
_symmetry.space_group_name_H-M   'P 1'
#
loop_
_entity.id
_entity.type
_entity.pdbx_description
1 polymer ?
#
loop_
_entity_poly.entity_id
_entity_poly.type
_entity_poly.pdbx_seq_one_letter_code
_entity_poly.pdbx_strand_id
1 'polypeptide(L)'
;MEPFERFSEQKLEYLRRRYRGDDLFRTWTRLLCILEQQLHGLNAVEVWSETEMVRQRLLEIKDHRDNDVEFLYGDLMKRHQSKYTVATILTVLFTQMCDAAPDEEDDAAERNPNRAICNVLARLLMLRDIKPFSEKLISAFKSHRYDNEENKIILPVTDYMDVKTPLELMDEEAREQVEKWVEGIEKLTLKIRPFLKIDWEVYKAIWRKICANQEIALLLNDKQPNHKSNTWGHNLKLVANVLGILHTTPYGNKEEVLTGSVQSISNALGVNVRVYISNHADFGTSNTTLTRELHARIKQLIASSF
;
A
#
# COMPACT_ATOMS: atom_id res chain seq x y z
N MET A 1 -8.66 14.84 -5.64
CA MET A 1 -8.74 13.37 -5.86
C MET A 1 -9.79 13.04 -6.90
N GLU A 2 -9.57 11.99 -7.70
CA GLU A 2 -10.62 11.42 -8.55
C GLU A 2 -11.77 10.85 -7.69
N PRO A 3 -12.99 10.70 -8.25
CA PRO A 3 -14.09 10.00 -7.58
C PRO A 3 -13.68 8.58 -7.16
N PHE A 4 -14.26 8.08 -6.07
CA PHE A 4 -14.00 6.70 -5.65
C PHE A 4 -14.76 5.72 -6.52
N GLU A 5 -14.04 4.75 -7.08
CA GLU A 5 -14.62 3.58 -7.73
C GLU A 5 -14.51 2.37 -6.80
N ARG A 6 -15.62 1.61 -6.67
CA ARG A 6 -15.65 0.41 -5.85
C ARG A 6 -14.59 -0.58 -6.32
N PHE A 7 -13.95 -1.26 -5.38
CA PHE A 7 -12.93 -2.22 -5.72
C PHE A 7 -13.54 -3.46 -6.39
N SER A 8 -12.81 -4.03 -7.34
CA SER A 8 -13.15 -5.34 -7.91
C SER A 8 -13.10 -6.43 -6.82
N GLU A 9 -13.84 -7.51 -6.99
CA GLU A 9 -13.83 -8.64 -6.04
C GLU A 9 -12.43 -9.19 -5.80
N GLN A 10 -11.61 -9.27 -6.86
CA GLN A 10 -10.21 -9.70 -6.76
C GLN A 10 -9.39 -8.76 -5.87
N LYS A 11 -9.60 -7.44 -5.99
CA LYS A 11 -8.89 -6.46 -5.16
C LYS A 11 -9.33 -6.55 -3.70
N LEU A 12 -10.64 -6.68 -3.47
CA LEU A 12 -11.22 -6.84 -2.13
C LEU A 12 -10.69 -8.09 -1.42
N GLU A 13 -10.66 -9.24 -2.10
CA GLU A 13 -10.24 -10.51 -1.50
C GLU A 13 -8.78 -10.47 -1.04
N TYR A 14 -7.88 -9.93 -1.87
CA TYR A 14 -6.49 -9.77 -1.48
C TYR A 14 -6.32 -8.79 -0.31
N LEU A 15 -6.94 -7.61 -0.37
CA LEU A 15 -6.78 -6.61 0.69
C LEU A 15 -7.35 -7.14 2.00
N ARG A 16 -8.46 -7.89 1.93
CA ARG A 16 -9.02 -8.59 3.09
C ARG A 16 -8.02 -9.55 3.71
N ARG A 17 -7.28 -10.35 2.92
CA ARG A 17 -6.23 -11.24 3.45
C ARG A 17 -5.15 -10.44 4.16
N ARG A 18 -4.65 -9.38 3.52
CA ARG A 18 -3.64 -8.48 4.11
C ARG A 18 -4.10 -7.86 5.44
N TYR A 19 -5.35 -7.40 5.52
CA TYR A 19 -5.84 -6.69 6.71
C TYR A 19 -6.33 -7.64 7.82
N ARG A 20 -6.63 -8.92 7.51
CA ARG A 20 -7.18 -9.87 8.49
C ARG A 20 -6.26 -10.13 9.68
N GLY A 21 -4.95 -9.96 9.51
CA GLY A 21 -3.96 -10.09 10.57
C GLY A 21 -3.94 -8.91 11.56
N ASP A 22 -4.58 -7.78 11.23
CA ASP A 22 -4.57 -6.58 12.05
C ASP A 22 -5.71 -6.59 13.08
N ASP A 23 -5.36 -6.49 14.37
CA ASP A 23 -6.31 -6.52 15.48
C ASP A 23 -7.32 -5.37 15.44
N LEU A 24 -6.87 -4.15 15.17
CA LEU A 24 -7.73 -2.97 15.10
C LEU A 24 -8.70 -3.06 13.92
N PHE A 25 -8.24 -3.59 12.77
CA PHE A 25 -9.11 -3.88 11.62
C PHE A 25 -10.20 -4.88 11.98
N ARG A 26 -9.84 -5.96 12.69
CA ARG A 26 -10.82 -6.98 13.14
C ARG A 26 -11.85 -6.38 14.08
N THR A 27 -11.45 -5.51 15.01
CA THR A 27 -12.37 -4.79 15.90
C THR A 27 -13.35 -3.91 15.12
N TRP A 28 -12.86 -3.19 14.11
CA TRP A 28 -13.70 -2.33 13.28
C TRP A 28 -14.62 -3.08 12.32
N THR A 29 -14.21 -4.26 11.84
CA THR A 29 -14.88 -4.98 10.75
C THR A 29 -16.38 -5.14 10.99
N ARG A 30 -16.79 -5.54 12.19
CA ARG A 30 -18.21 -5.72 12.52
C ARG A 30 -19.01 -4.43 12.41
N LEU A 31 -18.49 -3.33 12.95
CA LEU A 31 -19.14 -2.02 12.91
C LEU A 31 -19.23 -1.49 11.48
N LEU A 32 -18.15 -1.65 10.71
CA LEU A 32 -18.11 -1.20 9.32
C LEU A 32 -19.10 -1.99 8.44
N CYS A 33 -19.27 -3.31 8.65
CA CYS A 33 -20.31 -4.08 7.96
C CYS A 33 -21.73 -3.57 8.27
N ILE A 34 -22.00 -3.18 9.52
CA ILE A 34 -23.31 -2.60 9.89
C ILE A 34 -23.51 -1.25 9.19
N LEU A 35 -22.49 -0.39 9.17
CA LEU A 35 -22.57 0.91 8.50
C LEU A 35 -22.72 0.77 6.98
N GLU A 36 -22.03 -0.19 6.37
CA GLU A 36 -22.19 -0.51 4.95
C GLU A 36 -23.66 -0.85 4.63
N GLN A 37 -24.29 -1.72 5.43
CA GLN A 37 -25.68 -2.11 5.25
C GLN A 37 -26.66 -0.96 5.49
N GLN A 38 -26.40 -0.10 6.47
CA GLN A 38 -27.33 0.98 6.86
C GLN A 38 -27.21 2.23 5.98
N LEU A 39 -26.01 2.55 5.52
CA LEU A 39 -25.71 3.82 4.85
C LEU A 39 -25.34 3.63 3.37
N HIS A 40 -25.32 2.39 2.87
CA HIS A 40 -24.77 2.04 1.55
C HIS A 40 -23.36 2.62 1.34
N GLY A 41 -22.58 2.64 2.42
CA GLY A 41 -21.24 3.20 2.46
C GLY A 41 -20.18 2.25 1.89
N LEU A 42 -18.92 2.60 2.14
CA LEU A 42 -17.79 1.72 1.84
C LEU A 42 -17.80 0.48 2.73
N ASN A 43 -17.30 -0.64 2.20
CA ASN A 43 -17.10 -1.83 3.01
C ASN A 43 -15.86 -1.68 3.91
N ALA A 44 -15.69 -2.58 4.87
CA ALA A 44 -14.58 -2.52 5.84
C ALA A 44 -13.19 -2.43 5.17
N VAL A 45 -12.98 -3.19 4.09
CA VAL A 45 -11.71 -3.25 3.36
C VAL A 45 -11.41 -1.94 2.65
N GLU A 46 -12.42 -1.33 2.03
CA GLU A 46 -12.29 -0.05 1.35
C GLU A 46 -12.07 1.10 2.34
N VAL A 47 -12.79 1.12 3.47
CA VAL A 47 -12.54 2.10 4.54
C VAL A 47 -11.09 1.99 5.02
N TRP A 48 -10.59 0.77 5.26
CA TRP A 48 -9.21 0.57 5.70
C TRP A 48 -8.18 0.97 4.62
N SER A 49 -8.47 0.68 3.35
CA SER A 49 -7.63 1.11 2.23
C SER A 49 -7.59 2.63 2.06
N GLU A 50 -8.72 3.32 2.27
CA GLU A 50 -8.77 4.78 2.21
C GLU A 50 -8.02 5.40 3.39
N THR A 51 -8.08 4.82 4.60
CA THR A 51 -7.23 5.28 5.71
C THR A 51 -5.74 5.04 5.42
N GLU A 52 -5.37 3.90 4.82
CA GLU A 52 -3.98 3.66 4.36
C GLU A 52 -3.50 4.71 3.37
N MET A 53 -4.32 5.06 2.38
CA MET A 53 -4.01 6.12 1.42
C MET A 53 -3.79 7.47 2.12
N VAL A 54 -4.65 7.82 3.09
CA VAL A 54 -4.51 9.06 3.85
C VAL A 54 -3.22 9.07 4.67
N ARG A 55 -2.89 7.97 5.36
CA ARG A 55 -1.62 7.86 6.12
C ARG A 55 -0.40 8.01 5.22
N GLN A 56 -0.40 7.39 4.04
CA GLN A 56 0.69 7.52 3.07
C GLN A 56 0.90 8.99 2.65
N ARG A 57 -0.18 9.73 2.38
CA ARG A 57 -0.06 11.17 2.07
C ARG A 57 0.47 11.98 3.23
N LEU A 58 -0.03 11.72 4.45
CA LEU A 58 0.44 12.40 5.65
C LEU A 58 1.95 12.17 5.89
N LEU A 59 2.49 11.02 5.49
CA LEU A 59 3.93 10.76 5.57
C LEU A 59 4.76 11.50 4.53
N GLU A 60 4.22 11.70 3.33
CA GLU A 60 4.92 12.44 2.25
C GLU A 60 5.10 13.92 2.59
N ILE A 61 4.26 14.46 3.47
CA ILE A 61 4.34 15.84 3.95
C ILE A 61 5.48 15.97 4.97
N LYS A 62 6.45 16.82 4.67
CA LYS A 62 7.65 17.04 5.49
C LYS A 62 7.43 18.04 6.63
N ASP A 63 6.62 19.08 6.40
CA ASP A 63 6.36 20.16 7.35
C ASP A 63 4.85 20.39 7.51
N HIS A 64 4.39 20.72 8.72
CA HIS A 64 2.99 21.09 9.00
C HIS A 64 1.91 20.05 8.61
N ARG A 65 2.19 18.76 8.86
CA ARG A 65 1.28 17.63 8.56
C ARG A 65 -0.14 17.81 9.10
N ASP A 66 -0.28 18.52 10.22
CA ASP A 66 -1.54 18.83 10.87
C ASP A 66 -2.42 19.81 10.07
N ASN A 67 -1.81 20.80 9.40
CA ASN A 67 -2.55 21.72 8.52
C ASN A 67 -3.13 21.01 7.29
N ASP A 68 -2.44 19.97 6.79
CA ASP A 68 -2.90 19.18 5.65
C ASP A 68 -4.05 18.22 5.98
N VAL A 69 -4.28 17.91 7.25
CA VAL A 69 -5.44 17.12 7.70
C VAL A 69 -6.76 17.84 7.40
N GLU A 70 -6.81 19.17 7.49
CA GLU A 70 -8.01 19.94 7.13
C GLU A 70 -8.28 19.91 5.62
N PHE A 71 -7.22 20.00 4.81
CA PHE A 71 -7.33 19.85 3.35
C PHE A 71 -7.80 18.44 2.96
N LEU A 72 -7.34 17.41 3.68
CA LEU A 72 -7.75 16.02 3.47
C LEU A 72 -9.27 15.81 3.63
N TYR A 73 -9.92 16.49 4.56
CA TYR A 73 -11.38 16.42 4.69
C TYR A 73 -12.10 16.90 3.42
N GLY A 74 -11.71 18.07 2.90
CA GLY A 74 -12.29 18.61 1.66
C GLY A 74 -12.05 17.70 0.46
N ASP A 75 -10.88 17.07 0.42
CA ASP A 75 -10.48 16.15 -0.64
C ASP A 75 -11.25 14.83 -0.59
N LEU A 76 -11.44 14.26 0.61
CA LEU A 76 -12.29 13.08 0.83
C LEU A 76 -13.76 13.37 0.53
N MET A 77 -14.26 14.56 0.88
CA MET A 77 -15.61 14.99 0.53
C MET A 77 -15.82 15.07 -0.98
N LYS A 78 -14.84 15.56 -1.76
CA LYS A 78 -14.91 15.55 -3.23
C LYS A 78 -14.92 14.12 -3.79
N ARG A 79 -14.13 13.21 -3.21
CA ARG A 79 -13.97 11.83 -3.66
C ARG A 79 -15.18 10.94 -3.38
N HIS A 80 -15.76 11.04 -2.18
CA HIS A 80 -16.82 10.15 -1.70
C HIS A 80 -18.21 10.76 -1.66
N GLN A 81 -18.32 12.10 -1.72
CA GLN A 81 -19.58 12.86 -1.75
C GLN A 81 -20.56 12.54 -0.60
N SER A 82 -20.07 11.92 0.48
CA SER A 82 -20.87 11.52 1.64
C SER A 82 -20.16 11.89 2.93
N LYS A 83 -20.75 12.81 3.70
CA LYS A 83 -20.20 13.24 4.98
C LYS A 83 -20.08 12.11 6.00
N TYR A 84 -20.96 11.10 5.94
CA TYR A 84 -20.93 9.95 6.85
C TYR A 84 -19.82 8.96 6.48
N THR A 85 -19.59 8.75 5.18
CA THR A 85 -18.45 7.96 4.70
C THR A 85 -17.13 8.62 5.11
N VAL A 86 -17.00 9.93 4.88
CA VAL A 86 -15.82 10.69 5.30
C VAL A 86 -15.64 10.67 6.81
N ALA A 87 -16.70 10.89 7.60
CA ALA A 87 -16.63 10.79 9.05
C ALA A 87 -16.21 9.39 9.51
N THR A 88 -16.64 8.32 8.82
CA THR A 88 -16.22 6.94 9.12
C THR A 88 -14.73 6.76 8.88
N ILE A 89 -14.22 7.17 7.71
CA ILE A 89 -12.79 7.10 7.37
C ILE A 89 -11.97 7.87 8.40
N LEU A 90 -12.35 9.11 8.71
CA LEU A 90 -11.63 9.94 9.69
C LEU A 90 -11.69 9.37 11.11
N THR A 91 -12.79 8.71 11.49
CA THR A 91 -12.91 8.07 12.81
C THR A 91 -12.00 6.85 12.92
N VAL A 92 -11.94 6.01 11.89
CA VAL A 92 -11.01 4.87 11.85
C VAL A 92 -9.56 5.38 11.88
N LEU A 93 -9.25 6.40 11.08
CA LEU A 93 -7.94 7.05 11.08
C LEU A 93 -7.59 7.60 12.47
N PHE A 94 -8.53 8.28 13.14
CA PHE A 94 -8.33 8.78 14.50
C PHE A 94 -7.98 7.66 15.48
N THR A 95 -8.67 6.52 15.42
CA THR A 95 -8.32 5.37 16.28
C THR A 95 -6.94 4.80 15.97
N GLN A 96 -6.53 4.74 14.70
CA GLN A 96 -5.18 4.31 14.30
C GLN A 96 -4.10 5.27 14.84
N MET A 97 -4.35 6.58 14.84
CA MET A 97 -3.40 7.55 15.39
C MET A 97 -3.34 7.47 16.93
N CYS A 98 -4.47 7.19 17.59
CA CYS A 98 -4.52 7.03 19.05
C CYS A 98 -3.82 5.76 19.53
N ASP A 99 -3.83 4.69 18.73
CA ASP A 99 -3.27 3.38 19.11
C ASP A 99 -1.75 3.38 19.31
N ALA A 100 -1.05 4.41 18.81
CA ALA A 100 0.39 4.60 19.00
C ALA A 100 0.82 4.79 20.47
N ALA A 101 -0.11 5.08 21.38
CA ALA A 101 0.10 5.09 22.82
C ALA A 101 -1.21 4.74 23.54
N PRO A 102 -1.36 3.54 24.13
CA PRO A 102 -2.65 3.03 24.60
C PRO A 102 -3.01 3.48 26.02
N ASP A 103 -2.10 4.18 26.73
CA ASP A 103 -2.16 4.27 28.18
C ASP A 103 -3.29 5.18 28.69
N GLU A 104 -3.82 4.81 29.85
CA GLU A 104 -4.82 5.58 30.61
C GLU A 104 -4.15 6.52 31.64
N GLU A 105 -2.82 6.67 31.58
CA GLU A 105 -2.09 7.66 32.38
C GLU A 105 -2.37 9.08 31.87
N ASP A 106 -2.40 10.06 32.78
CA ASP A 106 -2.74 11.47 32.46
C ASP A 106 -1.86 12.07 31.33
N ASP A 107 -0.67 11.52 31.10
CA ASP A 107 0.27 11.99 30.07
C ASP A 107 0.22 11.19 28.75
N ALA A 108 -0.63 10.18 28.60
CA ALA A 108 -0.62 9.29 27.44
C ALA A 108 -0.87 10.03 26.11
N ALA A 109 -1.73 11.04 26.14
CA ALA A 109 -1.97 11.93 25.00
C ALA A 109 -0.74 12.79 24.66
N GLU A 110 0.11 13.11 25.65
CA GLU A 110 1.33 13.90 25.45
C GLU A 110 2.48 13.07 24.88
N ARG A 111 2.52 11.78 25.21
CA ARG A 111 3.50 10.80 24.70
C ARG A 111 3.16 10.30 23.29
N ASN A 112 1.93 10.48 22.82
CA ASN A 112 1.52 10.03 21.49
C ASN A 112 2.25 10.83 20.39
N PRO A 113 3.05 10.16 19.51
CA PRO A 113 3.81 10.84 18.46
C PRO A 113 2.91 11.54 17.44
N ASN A 114 1.65 11.12 17.31
CA ASN A 114 0.65 11.62 16.38
C ASN A 114 -0.33 12.61 17.02
N ARG A 115 -0.06 13.13 18.23
CA ARG A 115 -0.95 14.04 18.99
C ARG A 115 -1.48 15.21 18.16
N ALA A 116 -0.62 15.86 17.37
CA ALA A 116 -1.02 17.01 16.55
C ALA A 116 -2.09 16.62 15.52
N ILE A 117 -1.90 15.48 14.84
CA ILE A 117 -2.86 14.92 13.87
C ILE A 117 -4.15 14.52 14.59
N CYS A 118 -4.06 13.84 15.74
CA CYS A 118 -5.21 13.47 16.57
C CYS A 118 -6.06 14.69 16.93
N ASN A 119 -5.42 15.81 17.32
CA ASN A 119 -6.13 17.03 17.68
C ASN A 119 -6.92 17.61 16.51
N VAL A 120 -6.36 17.64 15.31
CA VAL A 120 -7.06 18.15 14.12
C VAL A 120 -8.19 17.19 13.72
N LEU A 121 -7.95 15.88 13.71
CA LEU A 121 -8.99 14.88 13.46
C LEU A 121 -10.15 15.00 14.46
N ALA A 122 -9.84 15.18 15.75
CA ALA A 122 -10.87 15.39 16.77
C ALA A 122 -11.68 16.66 16.49
N ARG A 123 -11.06 17.78 16.13
CA ARG A 123 -11.78 19.02 15.75
C ARG A 123 -12.71 18.78 14.56
N LEU A 124 -12.24 18.10 13.51
CA LEU A 124 -13.04 17.78 12.34
C LEU A 124 -14.23 16.88 12.72
N LEU A 125 -14.00 15.82 13.49
CA LEU A 125 -15.05 14.90 13.95
C LEU A 125 -16.08 15.59 14.87
N MET A 126 -15.71 16.73 15.49
CA MET A 126 -16.58 17.53 16.35
C MET A 126 -17.32 18.66 15.62
N LEU A 127 -17.21 18.75 14.29
CA LEU A 127 -18.04 19.66 13.49
C LEU A 127 -19.54 19.37 13.71
N ARG A 128 -20.34 20.42 13.85
CA ARG A 128 -21.76 20.35 14.28
C ARG A 128 -22.59 19.28 13.55
N ASP A 129 -22.39 19.14 12.25
CA ASP A 129 -23.22 18.29 11.38
C ASP A 129 -22.79 16.82 11.32
N ILE A 130 -21.64 16.49 11.91
CA ILE A 130 -21.10 15.12 11.97
C ILE A 130 -20.83 14.65 13.40
N LYS A 131 -20.69 15.57 14.37
CA LYS A 131 -20.46 15.28 15.78
C LYS A 131 -21.36 14.16 16.35
N PRO A 132 -22.71 14.20 16.20
CA PRO A 132 -23.55 13.15 16.76
C PRO A 132 -23.26 11.76 16.19
N PHE A 133 -22.89 11.70 14.91
CA PHE A 133 -22.53 10.46 14.23
C PHE A 133 -21.17 9.95 14.72
N SER A 134 -20.16 10.81 14.77
CA SER A 134 -18.81 10.48 15.23
C SER A 134 -18.78 10.04 16.69
N GLU A 135 -19.51 10.71 17.58
CA GLU A 135 -19.64 10.30 18.99
C GLU A 135 -20.27 8.92 19.12
N LYS A 136 -21.34 8.65 18.37
CA LYS A 136 -22.00 7.33 18.35
C LYS A 136 -21.05 6.25 17.82
N LEU A 137 -20.27 6.56 16.79
CA LEU A 137 -19.33 5.63 16.18
C LEU A 137 -18.18 5.28 17.13
N ILE A 138 -17.59 6.27 17.79
CA ILE A 138 -16.55 6.07 18.81
C ILE A 138 -17.10 5.30 20.02
N SER A 139 -18.31 5.63 20.48
CA SER A 139 -18.94 4.90 21.58
C SER A 139 -19.16 3.43 21.22
N ALA A 140 -19.62 3.15 20.00
CA ALA A 140 -19.81 1.79 19.52
C ALA A 140 -18.48 1.05 19.39
N PHE A 141 -17.43 1.71 18.89
CA PHE A 141 -16.09 1.13 18.84
C PHE A 141 -15.56 0.76 20.24
N LYS A 142 -15.71 1.66 21.22
CA LYS A 142 -15.30 1.41 22.61
C LYS A 142 -16.06 0.22 23.23
N SER A 143 -17.35 0.07 22.95
CA SER A 143 -18.10 -1.09 23.46
C SER A 143 -17.65 -2.41 22.83
N HIS A 144 -17.11 -2.39 21.61
CA HIS A 144 -16.58 -3.57 20.92
C HIS A 144 -15.14 -3.92 21.35
N ARG A 145 -14.51 -3.12 22.23
CA ARG A 145 -13.25 -3.47 22.89
C ARG A 145 -13.44 -4.36 24.11
N TYR A 146 -14.61 -4.97 24.28
CA TYR A 146 -14.90 -5.94 25.32
C TYR A 146 -15.43 -7.21 24.67
N ASP A 147 -14.99 -8.37 25.16
CA ASP A 147 -15.52 -9.65 24.72
C ASP A 147 -16.90 -9.95 25.35
N ASN A 148 -17.47 -11.12 25.06
CA ASN A 148 -18.79 -11.51 25.57
C ASN A 148 -18.80 -11.76 27.09
N GLU A 149 -17.64 -11.83 27.73
CA GLU A 149 -17.45 -12.02 29.16
C GLU A 149 -17.09 -10.69 29.86
N GLU A 150 -17.24 -9.56 29.16
CA GLU A 150 -16.89 -8.21 29.61
C GLU A 150 -15.39 -8.00 29.88
N ASN A 151 -14.53 -8.89 29.38
CA ASN A 151 -13.08 -8.67 29.47
C ASN A 151 -12.64 -7.68 28.39
N LYS A 152 -11.79 -6.71 28.78
CA LYS A 152 -11.20 -5.75 27.84
C LYS A 152 -10.31 -6.49 26.84
N ILE A 153 -10.62 -6.38 25.55
CA ILE A 153 -9.77 -6.80 24.45
C ILE A 153 -8.57 -5.87 24.42
N ILE A 154 -7.38 -6.41 24.74
CA ILE A 154 -6.13 -5.68 24.69
C ILE A 154 -5.62 -5.72 23.25
N LEU A 155 -5.62 -4.55 22.60
CA LEU A 155 -5.00 -4.40 21.28
C LEU A 155 -3.51 -4.13 21.46
N PRO A 156 -2.64 -4.70 20.60
CA PRO A 156 -1.22 -4.40 20.62
C PRO A 156 -0.99 -2.94 20.19
N VAL A 157 -0.15 -2.22 20.94
CA VAL A 157 0.25 -0.85 20.61
C VAL A 157 0.89 -0.81 19.25
N THR A 158 0.26 -0.09 18.32
CA THR A 158 0.75 0.02 16.95
C THR A 158 0.76 1.47 16.52
N ASP A 159 1.94 2.00 16.18
CA ASP A 159 2.02 3.27 15.46
C ASP A 159 1.71 3.03 13.97
N TYR A 160 0.49 3.34 13.55
CA TYR A 160 0.06 3.20 12.17
C TYR A 160 0.69 4.24 11.22
N MET A 161 1.37 5.25 11.75
CA MET A 161 2.20 6.19 10.97
C MET A 161 3.61 5.68 10.75
N ASP A 162 4.10 4.74 11.57
CA ASP A 162 5.25 3.93 11.22
C ASP A 162 4.78 2.95 10.13
N VAL A 163 4.71 3.44 8.89
CA VAL A 163 4.22 2.68 7.74
C VAL A 163 5.23 1.58 7.44
N LYS A 164 5.01 0.48 8.15
CA LYS A 164 5.48 -0.84 7.81
C LYS A 164 5.21 -1.06 6.33
N THR A 165 6.25 -1.45 5.61
CA THR A 165 6.19 -1.79 4.19
C THR A 165 5.04 -2.78 3.95
N PRO A 166 4.44 -2.81 2.75
CA PRO A 166 3.40 -3.79 2.44
C PRO A 166 3.78 -5.23 2.81
N LEU A 167 5.08 -5.57 2.73
CA LEU A 167 5.66 -6.85 3.14
C LEU A 167 5.55 -7.11 4.65
N GLU A 168 5.79 -6.10 5.48
CA GLU A 168 5.70 -6.20 6.94
C GLU A 168 4.25 -6.31 7.41
N LEU A 169 3.31 -5.77 6.65
CA LEU A 169 1.86 -5.84 6.91
C LEU A 169 1.18 -7.10 6.37
N MET A 170 1.90 -7.94 5.62
CA MET A 170 1.36 -9.21 5.13
C MET A 170 1.32 -10.28 6.21
N ASP A 171 0.30 -11.14 6.15
CA ASP A 171 0.30 -12.41 6.90
C ASP A 171 1.35 -13.38 6.35
N GLU A 172 1.60 -14.46 7.09
CA GLU A 172 2.67 -15.40 6.73
C GLU A 172 2.42 -16.08 5.38
N GLU A 173 1.17 -16.40 5.05
CA GLU A 173 0.79 -17.00 3.76
C GLU A 173 1.08 -16.04 2.59
N ALA A 174 0.74 -14.75 2.74
CA ALA A 174 1.02 -13.73 1.74
C ALA A 174 2.53 -13.46 1.61
N ARG A 175 3.29 -13.46 2.71
CA ARG A 175 4.76 -13.34 2.67
C ARG A 175 5.40 -14.53 1.96
N GLU A 176 5.00 -15.75 2.28
CA GLU A 176 5.45 -16.96 1.57
C GLU A 176 5.15 -16.88 0.07
N GLN A 177 3.99 -16.35 -0.30
CA GLN A 177 3.63 -16.19 -1.69
C GLN A 177 4.50 -15.15 -2.41
N VAL A 178 4.87 -14.05 -1.74
CA VAL A 178 5.83 -13.06 -2.26
C VAL A 178 7.19 -13.70 -2.46
N GLU A 179 7.71 -14.45 -1.49
CA GLU A 179 9.00 -15.13 -1.63
C GLU A 179 9.00 -16.12 -2.79
N LYS A 180 7.91 -16.90 -3.00
CA LYS A 180 7.78 -17.79 -4.17
C LYS A 180 7.89 -17.03 -5.50
N TRP A 181 7.29 -15.85 -5.61
CA TRP A 181 7.42 -15.02 -6.81
C TRP A 181 8.84 -14.47 -6.99
N VAL A 182 9.45 -14.01 -5.91
CA VAL A 182 10.83 -13.49 -5.92
C VAL A 182 11.82 -14.59 -6.33
N GLU A 183 11.71 -15.80 -5.78
CA GLU A 183 12.53 -16.96 -6.17
C GLU A 183 12.36 -17.32 -7.66
N GLY A 184 11.13 -17.23 -8.18
CA GLY A 184 10.84 -17.45 -9.59
C GLY A 184 11.57 -16.43 -10.47
N ILE A 185 11.43 -15.14 -10.15
CA ILE A 185 12.11 -14.05 -10.87
C ILE A 185 13.64 -14.18 -10.75
N GLU A 186 14.15 -14.53 -9.58
CA GLU A 186 15.58 -14.71 -9.33
C GLU A 186 16.18 -15.76 -10.27
N LYS A 187 15.55 -16.93 -10.37
CA LYS A 187 16.00 -18.00 -11.27
C LYS A 187 16.04 -17.57 -12.73
N LEU A 188 15.02 -16.81 -13.15
CA LEU A 188 14.88 -16.32 -14.52
C LEU A 188 15.86 -15.20 -14.87
N THR A 189 16.24 -14.40 -13.87
CA THR A 189 17.12 -13.24 -14.05
C THR A 189 18.56 -13.49 -13.60
N LEU A 190 18.90 -14.68 -13.09
CA LEU A 190 20.23 -15.01 -12.55
C LEU A 190 21.41 -14.60 -13.46
N LYS A 191 21.25 -14.77 -14.77
CA LYS A 191 22.29 -14.44 -15.77
C LYS A 191 22.55 -12.94 -15.93
N ILE A 192 21.69 -12.07 -15.39
CA ILE A 192 21.92 -10.62 -15.40
C ILE A 192 22.85 -10.16 -14.27
N ARG A 193 23.14 -11.03 -13.30
CA ARG A 193 23.96 -10.69 -12.12
C ARG A 193 25.28 -9.97 -12.45
N PRO A 194 26.04 -10.34 -13.50
CA PRO A 194 27.29 -9.62 -13.84
C PRO A 194 27.10 -8.17 -14.25
N PHE A 195 25.87 -7.77 -14.61
CA PHE A 195 25.54 -6.42 -15.06
C PHE A 195 25.05 -5.51 -13.92
N LEU A 196 24.72 -6.07 -12.75
CA LEU A 196 24.23 -5.32 -11.60
C LEU A 196 25.37 -4.64 -10.85
N LYS A 197 25.15 -3.40 -10.42
CA LYS A 197 26.05 -2.63 -9.55
C LYS A 197 25.71 -2.70 -8.08
N ILE A 198 24.58 -3.32 -7.77
CA ILE A 198 24.11 -3.61 -6.42
C ILE A 198 24.35 -5.07 -6.08
N ASP A 199 24.42 -5.38 -4.79
CA ASP A 199 24.47 -6.75 -4.32
C ASP A 199 23.22 -7.53 -4.73
N TRP A 200 23.39 -8.84 -4.93
CA TRP A 200 22.29 -9.73 -5.32
C TRP A 200 21.18 -9.78 -4.26
N GLU A 201 21.53 -9.64 -2.98
CA GLU A 201 20.55 -9.52 -1.89
C GLU A 201 19.73 -8.23 -1.98
N VAL A 202 20.35 -7.12 -2.37
CA VAL A 202 19.66 -5.83 -2.59
C VAL A 202 18.71 -5.95 -3.78
N TYR A 203 19.13 -6.61 -4.86
CA TYR A 203 18.27 -6.91 -6.00
C TYR A 203 17.05 -7.75 -5.59
N LYS A 204 17.22 -8.77 -4.75
CA LYS A 204 16.11 -9.55 -4.20
C LYS A 204 15.19 -8.70 -3.31
N ALA A 205 15.76 -7.83 -2.47
CA ALA A 205 14.98 -6.93 -1.63
C ALA A 205 14.12 -5.95 -2.45
N ILE A 206 14.65 -5.42 -3.57
CA ILE A 206 13.89 -4.61 -4.52
C ILE A 206 12.69 -5.41 -5.05
N TRP A 207 12.91 -6.65 -5.48
CA TRP A 207 11.82 -7.50 -5.98
C TRP A 207 10.79 -7.84 -4.90
N ARG A 208 11.19 -8.07 -3.64
CA ARG A 208 10.25 -8.23 -2.52
C ARG A 208 9.35 -7.00 -2.37
N LYS A 209 9.93 -5.80 -2.38
CA LYS A 209 9.17 -4.54 -2.29
C LYS A 209 8.20 -4.37 -3.47
N ILE A 210 8.64 -4.72 -4.68
CA ILE A 210 7.80 -4.66 -5.90
C ILE A 210 6.66 -5.69 -5.84
N CYS A 211 6.96 -6.94 -5.49
CA CYS A 211 5.99 -8.04 -5.40
C CYS A 211 5.02 -7.89 -4.22
N ALA A 212 5.42 -7.17 -3.17
CA ALA A 212 4.51 -6.81 -2.08
C ALA A 212 3.46 -5.77 -2.50
N ASN A 213 3.63 -5.12 -3.66
CA ASN A 213 2.60 -4.28 -4.25
C ASN A 213 1.60 -5.14 -5.04
N GLN A 214 0.34 -5.13 -4.61
CA GLN A 214 -0.73 -5.94 -5.18
C GLN A 214 -0.94 -5.74 -6.68
N GLU A 215 -0.98 -4.50 -7.16
CA GLU A 215 -1.29 -4.22 -8.56
C GLU A 215 -0.18 -4.75 -9.46
N ILE A 216 1.07 -4.66 -8.98
CA ILE A 216 2.22 -5.22 -9.69
C ILE A 216 2.23 -6.75 -9.59
N ALA A 217 1.87 -7.33 -8.44
CA ALA A 217 1.74 -8.78 -8.28
C ALA A 217 0.67 -9.39 -9.20
N LEU A 218 -0.46 -8.70 -9.36
CA LEU A 218 -1.51 -9.10 -10.31
C LEU A 218 -0.97 -9.04 -11.75
N LEU A 219 -0.30 -7.95 -12.13
CA LEU A 219 0.32 -7.81 -13.45
C LEU A 219 1.40 -8.86 -13.71
N LEU A 220 2.17 -9.24 -12.69
CA LEU A 220 3.22 -10.24 -12.78
C LEU A 220 2.65 -11.64 -13.08
N ASN A 221 1.46 -11.92 -12.56
CA ASN A 221 0.78 -13.20 -12.71
C ASN A 221 -0.26 -13.21 -13.84
N ASP A 222 -0.53 -12.07 -14.47
CA ASP A 222 -1.41 -12.01 -15.62
C ASP A 222 -0.75 -12.72 -16.81
N LYS A 223 -1.35 -13.86 -17.20
CA LYS A 223 -0.86 -14.66 -18.33
C LYS A 223 -1.20 -13.90 -19.59
N GLN A 224 -0.19 -13.27 -20.20
CA GLN A 224 -0.38 -12.61 -21.49
C GLN A 224 -1.08 -13.55 -22.49
N PRO A 225 -2.18 -13.11 -23.14
CA PRO A 225 -3.11 -13.97 -23.87
C PRO A 225 -2.52 -14.74 -25.07
N ASN A 226 -1.30 -14.42 -25.53
CA ASN A 226 -0.77 -14.92 -26.80
C ASN A 226 0.47 -15.82 -26.73
N HIS A 227 0.96 -16.24 -25.55
CA HIS A 227 2.15 -17.10 -25.51
C HIS A 227 1.85 -18.54 -25.10
N LYS A 228 1.56 -19.39 -26.10
CA LYS A 228 1.68 -20.86 -26.00
C LYS A 228 3.13 -21.33 -25.70
N SER A 229 4.10 -20.41 -25.66
CA SER A 229 5.54 -20.66 -25.47
C SER A 229 6.17 -19.91 -24.27
N ASN A 230 5.38 -19.27 -23.40
CA ASN A 230 5.97 -18.57 -22.25
C ASN A 230 6.43 -19.58 -21.18
N THR A 231 7.70 -19.97 -21.23
CA THR A 231 8.34 -20.86 -20.28
C THR A 231 8.67 -20.18 -18.94
N TRP A 232 8.50 -18.84 -18.83
CA TRP A 232 8.83 -18.10 -17.61
C TRP A 232 7.75 -18.19 -16.53
N GLY A 233 6.49 -18.53 -16.88
CA GLY A 233 5.40 -18.59 -15.90
C GLY A 233 4.96 -17.24 -15.31
N HIS A 234 5.67 -16.15 -15.65
CA HIS A 234 5.39 -14.77 -15.23
C HIS A 234 5.28 -13.83 -16.44
N ASN A 235 4.79 -12.61 -16.20
CA ASN A 235 4.73 -11.55 -17.21
C ASN A 235 6.13 -11.02 -17.53
N LEU A 236 6.75 -11.64 -18.54
CA LEU A 236 8.09 -11.30 -19.03
C LEU A 236 8.26 -9.81 -19.36
N LYS A 237 7.19 -9.18 -19.86
CA LYS A 237 7.20 -7.77 -20.24
C LYS A 237 7.30 -6.86 -19.01
N LEU A 238 6.56 -7.17 -17.95
CA LEU A 238 6.69 -6.46 -16.67
C LEU A 238 8.12 -6.56 -16.14
N VAL A 239 8.70 -7.76 -16.13
CA VAL A 239 10.08 -7.97 -15.67
C VAL A 239 11.05 -7.14 -16.51
N ALA A 240 10.91 -7.16 -17.84
CA ALA A 240 11.74 -6.36 -18.73
C ALA A 240 11.55 -4.83 -18.51
N ASN A 241 10.33 -4.37 -18.22
CA ASN A 241 10.09 -2.96 -17.89
C ASN A 241 10.80 -2.57 -16.58
N VAL A 242 10.78 -3.42 -15.54
CA VAL A 242 11.53 -3.18 -14.29
C VAL A 242 13.04 -3.16 -14.53
N LEU A 243 13.57 -4.05 -15.37
CA LEU A 243 14.99 -4.01 -15.77
C LEU A 243 15.34 -2.72 -16.53
N GLY A 244 14.43 -2.21 -17.36
CA GLY A 244 14.57 -0.89 -18.00
C GLY A 244 14.61 0.27 -16.98
N ILE A 245 13.80 0.19 -15.92
CA ILE A 245 13.85 1.17 -14.83
C ILE A 245 15.19 1.07 -14.08
N LEU A 246 15.68 -0.14 -13.78
CA LEU A 246 17.00 -0.33 -13.15
C LEU A 246 18.13 0.19 -14.07
N HIS A 247 18.01 0.00 -15.37
CA HIS A 247 18.95 0.49 -16.39
C HIS A 247 18.98 2.03 -16.50
N THR A 248 17.93 2.73 -16.04
CA THR A 248 17.88 4.20 -16.06
C THR A 248 17.92 4.84 -14.68
N THR A 249 17.97 4.04 -13.62
CA THR A 249 18.01 4.54 -12.24
C THR A 249 19.46 4.79 -11.82
N PRO A 250 19.80 6.01 -11.38
CA PRO A 250 21.16 6.33 -10.96
C PRO A 250 21.52 5.63 -9.64
N TYR A 251 22.77 5.21 -9.53
CA TYR A 251 23.38 4.57 -8.38
C TYR A 251 24.78 5.14 -8.15
N GLY A 252 25.04 5.69 -6.96
CA GLY A 252 26.31 6.33 -6.62
C GLY A 252 26.67 7.53 -7.53
N ASN A 253 27.96 7.68 -7.84
CA ASN A 253 28.51 8.81 -8.60
C ASN A 253 28.35 8.63 -10.13
N LYS A 254 27.10 8.56 -10.60
CA LYS A 254 26.67 8.52 -12.02
C LYS A 254 26.71 7.16 -12.74
N GLU A 255 26.71 6.05 -12.03
CA GLU A 255 26.44 4.75 -12.66
C GLU A 255 24.94 4.42 -12.63
N GLU A 256 24.50 3.50 -13.48
CA GLU A 256 23.14 2.96 -13.46
C GLU A 256 23.11 1.70 -12.59
N VAL A 257 21.98 1.39 -11.93
CA VAL A 257 21.85 0.18 -11.09
C VAL A 257 22.11 -1.10 -11.91
N LEU A 258 21.66 -1.11 -13.17
CA LEU A 258 21.92 -2.18 -14.14
C LEU A 258 22.70 -1.60 -15.32
N THR A 259 23.86 -2.18 -15.63
CA THR A 259 24.77 -1.67 -16.67
C THR A 259 24.86 -2.60 -17.88
N GLY A 260 25.57 -2.17 -18.93
CA GLY A 260 25.71 -2.90 -20.17
C GLY A 260 24.62 -2.55 -21.18
N SER A 261 24.78 -3.06 -22.41
CA SER A 261 23.83 -2.76 -23.48
C SER A 261 22.52 -3.52 -23.27
N VAL A 262 21.40 -2.92 -23.69
CA VAL A 262 20.08 -3.58 -23.71
C VAL A 262 20.13 -4.91 -24.48
N GLN A 263 20.98 -5.00 -25.51
CA GLN A 263 21.23 -6.23 -26.24
C GLN A 263 21.84 -7.32 -25.35
N SER A 264 22.91 -6.98 -24.61
CA SER A 264 23.61 -7.91 -23.71
C SER A 264 22.68 -8.41 -22.61
N ILE A 265 21.87 -7.53 -22.03
CA ILE A 265 20.88 -7.89 -21.01
C ILE A 265 19.81 -8.82 -21.59
N SER A 266 19.23 -8.48 -22.74
CA SER A 266 18.23 -9.35 -23.40
C SER A 266 18.80 -10.72 -23.76
N ASN A 267 20.05 -10.78 -24.23
CA ASN A 267 20.74 -12.04 -24.52
C ASN A 267 20.95 -12.88 -23.25
N ALA A 268 21.29 -12.24 -22.13
CA ALA A 268 21.45 -12.92 -20.85
C ALA A 268 20.15 -13.57 -20.37
N LEU A 269 18.99 -12.94 -20.62
CA LEU A 269 17.68 -13.51 -20.33
C LEU A 269 17.27 -14.65 -21.27
N GLY A 270 17.98 -14.84 -22.39
CA GLY A 270 17.68 -15.88 -23.38
C GLY A 270 16.40 -15.64 -24.20
N VAL A 271 15.83 -14.43 -24.14
CA VAL A 271 14.59 -14.05 -24.81
C VAL A 271 14.70 -12.63 -25.37
N ASN A 272 14.05 -12.36 -26.50
CA ASN A 272 14.11 -11.03 -27.14
C ASN A 272 13.12 -10.06 -26.47
N VAL A 273 13.62 -9.30 -25.49
CA VAL A 273 12.84 -8.32 -24.71
C VAL A 273 13.40 -6.90 -24.82
N ARG A 274 14.30 -6.67 -25.78
CA ARG A 274 15.01 -5.39 -25.97
C ARG A 274 14.08 -4.19 -26.00
N VAL A 275 12.99 -4.30 -26.76
CA VAL A 275 11.99 -3.24 -26.92
C VAL A 275 11.35 -2.88 -25.58
N TYR A 276 11.07 -3.86 -24.72
CA TYR A 276 10.43 -3.63 -23.42
C TYR A 276 11.38 -3.03 -22.38
N ILE A 277 12.68 -3.30 -22.50
CA ILE A 277 13.71 -2.67 -21.65
C ILE A 277 13.91 -1.20 -22.10
N SER A 278 14.11 -0.96 -23.40
CA SER A 278 14.34 0.39 -23.94
C SER A 278 13.13 1.30 -23.77
N ASN A 279 11.92 0.80 -24.03
CA ASN A 279 10.69 1.58 -24.07
C ASN A 279 9.81 1.33 -22.82
N HIS A 280 10.43 1.11 -21.66
CA HIS A 280 9.72 0.81 -20.41
C HIS A 280 8.77 1.93 -19.94
N ALA A 281 9.03 3.18 -20.35
CA ALA A 281 8.22 4.38 -20.08
C ALA A 281 7.32 4.82 -21.25
N ASP A 282 7.14 3.98 -22.28
CA ASP A 282 6.30 4.27 -23.45
C ASP A 282 4.82 3.96 -23.16
N PHE A 283 4.21 4.79 -22.31
CA PHE A 283 2.87 4.57 -21.76
C PHE A 283 1.77 4.60 -22.84
N GLY A 284 0.85 3.64 -22.79
CA GLY A 284 -0.26 3.53 -23.75
C GLY A 284 0.06 2.69 -25.00
N THR A 285 1.27 2.11 -25.07
CA THR A 285 1.65 1.21 -26.17
C THR A 285 1.78 -0.24 -25.71
N SER A 286 1.96 -1.14 -26.67
CA SER A 286 2.29 -2.54 -26.40
C SER A 286 3.70 -2.75 -25.84
N ASN A 287 4.46 -1.70 -25.52
CA ASN A 287 5.84 -1.79 -25.00
C ASN A 287 5.93 -1.78 -23.47
N THR A 288 4.91 -1.27 -22.78
CA THR A 288 4.85 -1.29 -21.30
C THR A 288 3.57 -1.94 -20.79
N THR A 289 3.63 -2.62 -19.65
CA THR A 289 2.44 -3.09 -18.90
C THR A 289 2.13 -2.19 -17.70
N LEU A 290 2.94 -1.16 -17.49
CA LEU A 290 2.83 -0.26 -16.34
C LEU A 290 2.02 0.98 -16.71
N THR A 291 1.19 1.43 -15.78
CA THR A 291 0.66 2.81 -15.81
C THR A 291 1.78 3.78 -15.40
N ARG A 292 1.58 5.09 -15.66
CA ARG A 292 2.51 6.14 -15.22
C ARG A 292 2.73 6.11 -13.71
N GLU A 293 1.66 5.89 -12.96
CA GLU A 293 1.67 5.83 -11.49
C GLU A 293 2.46 4.64 -10.97
N LEU A 294 2.20 3.44 -11.51
CA LEU A 294 2.93 2.23 -11.13
C LEU A 294 4.42 2.33 -11.49
N HIS A 295 4.74 2.90 -12.65
CA HIS A 295 6.12 3.15 -13.06
C HIS A 295 6.83 4.10 -12.08
N ALA A 296 6.21 5.24 -11.74
CA ALA A 296 6.77 6.18 -10.77
C ALA A 296 7.00 5.53 -9.39
N ARG A 297 6.04 4.70 -8.96
CA ARG A 297 6.12 3.97 -7.69
C ARG A 297 7.25 2.95 -7.68
N ILE A 298 7.43 2.16 -8.74
CA ILE A 298 8.55 1.22 -8.87
C ILE A 298 9.89 1.97 -8.83
N LYS A 299 9.99 3.09 -9.54
CA LYS A 299 11.20 3.92 -9.55
C LYS A 299 11.55 4.40 -8.13
N GLN A 300 10.55 4.84 -7.36
CA GLN A 300 10.73 5.24 -5.96
C GLN A 300 11.13 4.06 -5.05
N LEU A 301 10.54 2.88 -5.25
CA LEU A 301 10.90 1.67 -4.50
C LEU A 301 12.35 1.25 -4.76
N ILE A 302 12.81 1.34 -6.01
CA ILE A 302 14.20 1.06 -6.37
C ILE A 302 15.12 2.09 -5.72
N ALA A 303 14.84 3.38 -5.89
CA ALA A 303 15.68 4.46 -5.37
C ALA A 303 15.77 4.50 -3.84
N SER A 304 14.78 3.95 -3.12
CA SER A 304 14.78 3.83 -1.65
C SER A 304 15.38 2.52 -1.14
N SER A 305 16.01 1.73 -2.01
CA SER A 305 16.61 0.44 -1.65
C SER A 305 18.14 0.48 -1.51
N PHE A 306 18.74 1.65 -1.65
CA PHE A 306 20.17 1.91 -1.48
C PHE A 306 20.42 3.30 -0.91
#